data_AF-A0A5K0X2H5-F1
#
_entry.id   AF-A0A5K0X2H5-F1
#
_cell.length_a   1.000
_cell.length_b   1.000
_cell.length_c   1.000
_cell.angle_alpha   90.00
_cell.angle_beta   90.00
_cell.angle_gamma   90.00
#
_symmetry.space_group_name_H-M   'P 1'
#
loop_
_entity.id
_entity.type
_entity.pdbx_description
1 polymer ?
#
loop_
_entity_poly.entity_id
_entity_poly.type
_entity_poly.pdbx_seq_one_letter_code
_entity_poly.pdbx_strand_id
1 'polypeptide(L)'
;TSSIPPSTLINSQEMARSSSSSFFFFIFLSSVALCGLHSVAQAQLTPNFYSTSCPLALTTIRTLVRTAVLLQPRMGASLVRLHFHDCFVN
;
A
#
# COMPACT_ATOMS: atom_id res chain seq x y z
N THR A 1 53.83 -13.91 29.33
CA THR A 1 52.81 -14.30 28.34
C THR A 1 51.63 -14.86 29.09
N SER A 2 50.66 -14.02 29.47
CA SER A 2 49.54 -14.45 30.31
C SER A 2 48.58 -15.31 29.50
N SER A 3 48.54 -16.60 29.83
CA SER A 3 47.58 -17.59 29.34
C SER A 3 46.17 -17.21 29.79
N ILE A 4 45.35 -16.73 28.86
CA ILE A 4 43.92 -16.48 29.08
C ILE A 4 43.24 -17.85 29.25
N PRO A 5 42.51 -18.09 30.37
CA PRO A 5 41.86 -19.38 30.62
C PRO A 5 40.68 -19.60 29.64
N PRO A 6 40.52 -20.81 29.07
CA PRO A 6 39.51 -21.11 28.04
C PRO A 6 38.06 -20.91 28.50
N SER A 7 37.81 -20.86 29.81
CA SER A 7 36.50 -20.57 30.40
C SER A 7 36.02 -19.13 30.19
N THR A 8 36.92 -18.16 29.99
CA THR A 8 36.56 -16.76 29.71
C THR A 8 36.13 -16.52 28.26
N LEU A 9 36.61 -17.34 27.33
CA LEU A 9 36.21 -17.31 25.92
C LEU A 9 34.81 -17.91 25.71
N ILE A 10 34.44 -18.96 26.45
CA ILE A 10 33.11 -19.58 26.36
C ILE A 10 32.02 -18.61 26.86
N ASN A 11 32.25 -17.94 27.99
CA ASN A 11 31.29 -16.99 28.58
C ASN A 11 31.09 -15.71 27.74
N SER A 12 32.13 -15.26 27.03
CA SER A 12 32.04 -14.09 26.13
C SER A 12 31.37 -14.42 24.79
N GLN A 13 31.57 -15.64 24.28
CA GLN A 13 30.85 -16.14 23.10
C GLN A 13 29.35 -16.38 23.39
N GLU A 14 29.01 -16.86 24.59
CA GLU A 14 27.62 -17.10 25.01
C GLU A 14 26.84 -15.80 25.27
N MET A 15 27.49 -14.78 25.85
CA MET A 15 26.92 -13.42 25.96
C MET A 15 26.71 -12.76 24.58
N ALA A 16 27.63 -12.94 23.63
CA ALA A 16 27.46 -12.43 22.26
C ALA A 16 26.32 -13.15 21.51
N ARG A 17 26.14 -14.46 21.75
CA ARG A 17 25.06 -15.27 21.17
C ARG A 17 23.68 -14.89 21.74
N SER A 18 23.61 -14.63 23.04
CA SER A 18 22.41 -14.14 23.74
C SER A 18 22.03 -12.70 23.33
N SER A 19 23.03 -11.85 23.13
CA SER A 19 22.83 -10.48 22.63
C SER A 19 22.32 -10.48 21.18
N SER A 20 22.83 -11.39 20.35
CA SER A 20 22.38 -11.56 18.96
C SER A 20 20.94 -12.09 18.86
N SER A 21 20.58 -13.12 19.64
CA SER A 21 19.21 -13.64 19.66
C SER A 21 18.20 -12.60 20.16
N SER A 22 18.58 -11.83 21.18
CA SER A 22 17.79 -10.71 21.68
C SER A 22 17.62 -9.63 20.62
N PHE A 23 18.68 -9.29 19.88
CA PHE A 23 18.62 -8.32 18.78
C PHE A 23 17.64 -8.75 17.68
N PHE A 24 17.71 -10.01 17.23
CA PHE A 24 16.76 -10.55 16.24
C PHE A 24 15.32 -10.55 16.78
N PHE A 25 15.13 -10.84 18.06
CA PHE A 25 13.83 -10.78 18.72
C PHE A 25 13.27 -9.36 18.77
N PHE A 26 14.10 -8.35 19.09
CA PHE A 26 13.69 -6.95 19.06
C PHE A 26 13.35 -6.45 17.64
N ILE A 27 14.12 -6.87 16.63
CA ILE A 27 13.83 -6.57 15.22
C ILE A 27 12.51 -7.20 14.78
N PHE A 28 12.25 -8.45 15.18
CA PHE A 28 10.99 -9.14 14.88
C PHE A 28 9.80 -8.51 15.59
N LEU A 29 9.94 -8.13 16.87
CA LEU A 29 8.89 -7.42 17.61
C LEU A 29 8.59 -6.05 17.01
N SER A 30 9.64 -5.32 16.62
CA SER A 30 9.52 -4.02 15.96
C SER A 30 8.81 -4.16 14.62
N SER A 31 9.18 -5.14 13.79
CA SER A 31 8.54 -5.36 12.48
C SER A 31 7.07 -5.76 12.61
N VAL A 32 6.71 -6.61 13.58
CA VAL A 32 5.31 -6.96 13.86
C VAL A 32 4.51 -5.75 14.35
N ALA A 33 5.10 -4.91 15.21
CA ALA A 33 4.47 -3.67 15.67
C ALA A 33 4.24 -2.67 14.53
N LEU A 34 5.21 -2.54 13.61
CA LEU A 34 5.11 -1.72 12.40
C LEU A 34 4.10 -2.29 11.39
N CYS A 35 4.01 -3.62 11.25
CA CYS A 35 3.03 -4.27 10.38
C CYS A 35 1.59 -3.93 10.79
N GLY A 36 1.30 -3.80 12.09
CA GLY A 36 -0.04 -3.45 12.61
C GLY A 36 -0.47 -1.99 12.35
N LEU A 37 0.45 -1.12 11.93
CA LEU A 37 0.16 0.29 11.60
C LEU A 37 -0.24 0.50 10.13
N HIS A 38 -0.19 -0.54 9.30
CA HIS A 38 -0.66 -0.43 7.92
C HIS A 38 -2.19 -0.44 7.92
N SER A 39 -2.77 0.75 7.87
CA SER A 39 -4.16 0.90 7.48
C SER A 39 -4.33 0.34 6.08
N VAL A 40 -5.08 -0.75 5.93
CA VAL A 40 -5.69 -1.08 4.63
C VAL A 40 -6.46 0.15 4.20
N ALA A 41 -5.98 0.83 3.16
CA ALA A 41 -6.66 1.97 2.59
C ALA A 41 -7.98 1.49 1.98
N GLN A 42 -9.04 1.45 2.79
CA GLN A 42 -10.40 1.33 2.27
C GLN A 42 -10.76 2.68 1.67
N ALA A 43 -10.52 2.84 0.37
CA ALA A 43 -11.09 3.92 -0.40
C ALA A 43 -12.62 3.72 -0.44
N GLN A 44 -13.33 4.38 0.49
CA GLN A 44 -14.78 4.35 0.56
C GLN A 44 -15.34 5.12 -0.65
N LEU A 45 -15.80 4.38 -1.66
CA LEU A 45 -16.45 4.94 -2.82
C LEU A 45 -17.86 5.39 -2.43
N THR A 46 -18.17 6.66 -2.66
CA THR A 46 -19.52 7.19 -2.50
C THR A 46 -19.96 7.88 -3.79
N PRO A 47 -21.26 7.81 -4.15
CA PRO A 47 -21.77 8.45 -5.36
C PRO A 47 -21.62 9.98 -5.35
N ASN A 48 -21.44 10.57 -4.17
CA ASN A 48 -21.35 12.02 -3.95
C ASN A 48 -19.95 12.48 -3.53
N PHE A 49 -18.90 11.69 -3.80
CA PHE A 49 -17.53 11.99 -3.38
C PHE A 49 -17.07 13.41 -3.76
N TYR A 50 -17.47 13.90 -4.94
CA TYR A 50 -17.11 15.24 -5.43
C TYR A 50 -18.14 16.34 -5.10
N SER A 51 -19.20 16.05 -4.33
CA SER A 51 -20.29 17.02 -4.10
C SER A 51 -19.82 18.32 -3.42
N THR A 52 -18.81 18.26 -2.56
CA THR A 52 -18.27 19.43 -1.84
C THR A 52 -17.11 20.10 -2.57
N SER A 53 -16.22 19.34 -3.19
CA SER A 53 -15.03 19.84 -3.87
C SER A 53 -15.31 20.34 -5.28
N CYS A 54 -16.20 19.67 -6.02
CA CYS A 54 -16.61 20.05 -7.36
C CYS A 54 -18.04 19.56 -7.66
N PRO A 55 -19.08 20.30 -7.22
CA PRO A 55 -20.48 19.86 -7.33
C PRO A 55 -20.93 19.67 -8.79
N LEU A 56 -20.31 20.37 -9.73
CA LEU A 56 -20.65 20.31 -11.16
C LEU A 56 -19.89 19.20 -11.91
N ALA A 57 -18.98 18.47 -11.27
CA ALA A 57 -18.15 17.48 -11.95
C ALA A 57 -19.00 16.45 -12.71
N LEU A 58 -19.94 15.81 -12.01
CA LEU A 58 -20.75 14.75 -12.58
C LEU A 58 -21.71 15.25 -13.66
N THR A 59 -22.30 16.44 -13.49
CA THR A 59 -23.17 17.05 -14.50
C THR A 59 -22.40 17.42 -15.75
N THR A 60 -21.22 18.03 -15.61
CA THR A 60 -20.37 18.42 -16.73
C THR A 60 -19.90 17.21 -17.53
N ILE A 61 -19.40 16.16 -16.86
CA ILE A 61 -18.96 14.92 -17.51
C ILE A 61 -20.13 14.29 -18.29
N ARG A 62 -21.32 14.19 -17.69
CA ARG A 62 -22.49 13.63 -18.37
C ARG A 62 -22.88 14.41 -19.62
N THR A 63 -22.88 15.73 -19.56
CA THR A 63 -23.23 16.57 -20.71
C THR A 63 -22.21 16.38 -21.84
N LEU A 64 -20.91 16.43 -21.53
CA LEU A 64 -19.85 16.25 -22.52
C LEU A 64 -19.89 14.86 -23.17
N VAL A 65 -20.02 13.80 -22.36
CA VAL A 65 -20.09 12.42 -22.87
C VAL A 65 -21.33 12.24 -23.74
N ARG A 66 -22.50 12.74 -23.35
CA ARG A 66 -23.70 12.66 -24.18
C ARG A 66 -23.51 13.36 -25.51
N THR A 67 -23.01 14.59 -25.51
CA THR A 67 -22.77 15.34 -26.76
C THR A 67 -21.76 14.61 -27.65
N ALA A 68 -20.67 14.09 -27.09
CA ALA A 68 -19.68 13.33 -27.84
C ALA A 68 -20.25 12.05 -28.47
N VAL A 69 -21.09 11.32 -27.73
CA VAL A 69 -21.76 10.10 -28.24
C VAL A 69 -22.80 10.43 -29.31
N LEU A 70 -23.54 11.53 -29.16
CA LEU A 70 -24.49 11.98 -30.18
C LEU A 70 -23.79 12.36 -31.49
N LEU A 71 -22.64 13.03 -31.41
CA LEU A 71 -21.83 13.39 -32.57
C LEU A 71 -21.17 12.16 -33.21
N GLN A 72 -20.70 11.22 -32.37
CA GLN A 72 -20.01 10.01 -32.81
C GLN A 72 -20.42 8.82 -31.95
N PRO A 73 -21.40 8.00 -32.39
CA PRO A 73 -21.93 6.89 -31.60
C PRO A 73 -20.87 5.87 -31.16
N ARG A 74 -19.80 5.71 -31.94
CA ARG A 74 -18.67 4.81 -31.64
C ARG A 74 -17.88 5.23 -30.40
N MET A 75 -17.92 6.50 -30.00
CA MET A 75 -17.25 7.00 -28.79
C MET A 75 -17.73 6.32 -27.52
N GLY A 76 -19.02 5.98 -27.44
CA GLY A 76 -19.57 5.30 -26.25
C GLY A 76 -18.92 3.93 -26.02
N ALA A 77 -18.80 3.13 -27.09
CA ALA A 77 -18.14 1.83 -27.02
C ALA A 77 -16.64 1.96 -26.67
N SER A 78 -15.96 2.98 -27.21
CA SER A 78 -14.55 3.26 -26.91
C SER A 78 -14.33 3.58 -25.43
N LEU A 79 -15.16 4.45 -24.84
CA LEU A 79 -15.07 4.82 -23.42
C LEU A 79 -15.30 3.62 -22.50
N VAL A 80 -16.28 2.78 -22.83
CA VAL A 80 -16.55 1.55 -22.06
C VAL A 80 -15.37 0.58 -22.14
N ARG A 81 -14.81 0.37 -23.35
CA ARG A 81 -13.63 -0.47 -23.52
C ARG A 81 -12.42 0.05 -22.74
N LEU A 82 -12.20 1.36 -22.74
CA LEU A 82 -11.13 2.00 -21.98
C LEU A 82 -11.31 1.76 -20.47
N HIS A 83 -12.52 1.96 -19.94
CA HIS A 83 -12.82 1.70 -18.54
C HIS A 83 -12.54 0.24 -18.14
N PHE A 84 -12.98 -0.71 -18.96
CA PHE A 84 -12.68 -2.13 -18.71
C PHE A 84 -11.18 -2.43 -18.80
N HIS A 85 -10.47 -1.82 -19.74
CA HIS A 85 -9.02 -2.01 -19.88
C HIS A 85 -8.27 -1.54 -18.64
N ASP A 86 -8.60 -0.36 -18.10
CA ASP A 86 -7.94 0.19 -16.91
C ASP A 86 -8.24 -0.60 -15.63
N CYS A 87 -9.41 -1.25 -15.55
CA CYS A 87 -9.80 -2.02 -14.36
C CYS A 87 -9.34 -3.49 -14.38
N PHE A 88 -9.13 -4.09 -15.55
CA PHE A 88 -8.85 -5.53 -15.66
C PHE A 88 -7.42 -5.88 -16.11
N VAL A 89 -6.65 -4.93 -16.67
CA VAL A 89 -5.27 -5.18 -17.11
C VAL A 89 -4.27 -4.79 -16.01
N ASN A 90 -4.45 -5.33 -14.81
CA ASN A 90 -3.49 -5.23 -13.71
C ASN A 90 -3.41 -6.53 -12.91
#